data_AF-A0A8K1GAA0-F1
#
_entry.id   AF-A0A8K1GAA0-F1
#
_cell.length_a   1.000
_cell.length_b   1.000
_cell.length_c   1.000
_cell.angle_alpha   90.00
_cell.angle_beta   90.00
_cell.angle_gamma   90.00
#
_symmetry.space_group_name_H-M   'P 1'
#
loop_
_entity.id
_entity.type
_entity.pdbx_description
1 polymer ?
#
loop_
_entity_poly.entity_id
_entity_poly.type
_entity_poly.pdbx_seq_one_letter_code
_entity_poly.pdbx_strand_id
1 'polypeptide(L)'
;MVSTLIDGLFGNDDMLPFDIKQTCRMIFDGAGMIVFKQEWEDNLEKMLAKASGDQHPLRNSSLQQLMGQDPQMVSPQAQAQGLRASEVAATTRAAREAIRTACRVVAKPSPWTTIRQAESERFTTFVDHL
;
A
#
# COMPACT_ATOMS: atom_id res chain seq x y z
N MET A 1 -13.97 -4.16 9.44
CA MET A 1 -14.45 -4.03 8.04
C MET A 1 -13.32 -3.83 7.03
N VAL A 2 -12.36 -2.93 7.26
CA VAL A 2 -11.23 -2.73 6.32
C VAL A 2 -10.32 -3.97 6.20
N SER A 3 -10.05 -4.69 7.31
CA SER A 3 -9.23 -5.92 7.27
C SER A 3 -9.83 -7.00 6.37
N THR A 4 -11.14 -7.27 6.46
CA THR A 4 -11.80 -8.33 5.68
C THR A 4 -11.82 -8.06 4.18
N LEU A 5 -11.87 -6.79 3.76
CA LEU A 5 -11.79 -6.42 2.34
C LEU A 5 -10.36 -6.58 1.81
N ILE A 6 -9.35 -6.16 2.59
CA ILE A 6 -7.94 -6.30 2.20
C ILE A 6 -7.56 -7.78 2.16
N ASP A 7 -7.96 -8.55 3.18
CA ASP A 7 -7.68 -9.98 3.22
C ASP A 7 -8.49 -10.73 2.13
N GLY A 8 -9.64 -10.22 1.68
CA GLY A 8 -10.38 -10.77 0.54
C GLY A 8 -9.80 -10.41 -0.84
N LEU A 9 -9.42 -9.16 -1.06
CA LEU A 9 -8.87 -8.67 -2.33
C LEU A 9 -7.42 -9.07 -2.53
N PHE A 10 -6.64 -9.05 -1.45
CA PHE A 10 -5.23 -9.35 -1.49
C PHE A 10 -4.91 -10.73 -0.95
N GLY A 11 -5.72 -11.39 -0.12
CA GLY A 11 -5.27 -12.54 0.66
C GLY A 11 -5.29 -13.89 -0.04
N ASN A 12 -5.97 -14.03 -1.17
CA ASN A 12 -6.07 -15.33 -1.87
C ASN A 12 -5.11 -15.49 -3.04
N ASP A 13 -4.80 -14.40 -3.75
CA ASP A 13 -4.00 -14.44 -4.97
C ASP A 13 -2.80 -13.50 -4.89
N ASP A 14 -1.73 -13.91 -5.56
CA ASP A 14 -0.56 -13.08 -5.82
C ASP A 14 -0.86 -12.12 -6.99
N MET A 15 -0.60 -10.84 -6.78
CA MET A 15 -0.90 -9.77 -7.73
C MET A 15 0.37 -9.16 -8.32
N LEU A 16 0.28 -8.78 -9.60
CA LEU A 16 1.36 -8.04 -10.23
C LEU A 16 1.45 -6.63 -9.63
N PRO A 17 2.64 -5.98 -9.68
CA PRO A 17 2.78 -4.60 -9.25
C PRO A 17 1.78 -3.64 -9.91
N PHE A 18 1.39 -3.90 -11.16
CA PHE A 18 0.35 -3.15 -11.84
C PHE A 18 -1.01 -3.28 -11.15
N ASP A 19 -1.45 -4.50 -10.86
CA ASP A 19 -2.75 -4.79 -10.23
C ASP A 19 -2.83 -4.18 -8.83
N ILE A 20 -1.73 -4.26 -8.08
CA ILE A 20 -1.59 -3.64 -6.75
C ILE A 20 -1.79 -2.12 -6.86
N LYS A 21 -1.12 -1.46 -7.81
CA LYS A 21 -1.25 0.00 -8.01
C LYS A 21 -2.67 0.41 -8.40
N GLN A 22 -3.31 -0.31 -9.31
CA GLN A 22 -4.69 0.03 -9.72
C GLN A 22 -5.69 -0.20 -8.59
N THR A 23 -5.56 -1.32 -7.88
CA THR A 23 -6.42 -1.64 -6.73
C THR A 23 -6.28 -0.59 -5.64
N CYS A 24 -5.05 -0.21 -5.28
CA CYS A 24 -4.83 0.80 -4.24
C CYS A 24 -5.33 2.19 -4.65
N ARG A 25 -5.28 2.56 -5.94
CA ARG A 25 -5.88 3.81 -6.44
C ARG A 25 -7.40 3.88 -6.30
N MET A 26 -8.07 2.73 -6.24
CA MET A 26 -9.52 2.67 -5.98
C MET A 26 -9.83 2.76 -4.48
N ILE A 27 -8.88 2.38 -3.61
CA ILE A 27 -9.06 2.31 -2.15
C ILE A 27 -8.67 3.62 -1.48
N PHE A 28 -7.58 4.23 -1.92
CA PHE A 28 -6.98 5.40 -1.28
C PHE A 28 -7.16 6.66 -2.10
N ASP A 29 -7.37 7.77 -1.40
CA ASP A 29 -7.24 9.11 -1.97
C ASP A 29 -5.76 9.47 -2.22
N GLY A 30 -5.50 10.69 -2.70
CA GLY A 30 -4.14 11.13 -3.01
C GLY A 30 -3.16 11.03 -1.83
N ALA A 31 -3.60 11.37 -0.62
CA ALA A 31 -2.78 11.30 0.58
C ALA A 31 -2.51 9.85 1.00
N GLY A 32 -3.55 9.01 1.00
CA GLY A 32 -3.42 7.58 1.29
C GLY A 32 -2.53 6.86 0.29
N MET A 33 -2.58 7.25 -1.00
CA MET A 33 -1.71 6.69 -2.03
C MET A 33 -0.23 7.03 -1.82
N ILE A 34 0.09 8.22 -1.32
CA ILE A 34 1.47 8.61 -1.00
C ILE A 34 2.00 7.72 0.15
N VAL A 35 1.22 7.62 1.23
CA VAL A 35 1.59 6.79 2.39
C VAL A 35 1.76 5.33 1.97
N PHE A 36 0.79 4.78 1.23
CA PHE A 36 0.86 3.42 0.73
C PHE A 36 2.13 3.17 -0.11
N LYS A 37 2.43 4.06 -1.07
CA LYS A 37 3.59 3.87 -1.96
C LYS A 37 4.90 3.86 -1.16
N GLN A 38 5.05 4.78 -0.20
CA GLN A 38 6.23 4.84 0.65
C GLN A 38 6.39 3.56 1.49
N GLU A 39 5.31 3.13 2.15
CA GLU A 39 5.33 1.92 2.97
C GLU A 39 5.61 0.66 2.15
N TRP A 40 5.10 0.59 0.92
CA TRP A 40 5.35 -0.53 0.02
C TRP A 40 6.82 -0.59 -0.41
N GLU A 41 7.41 0.56 -0.75
CA GLU A 41 8.82 0.70 -1.10
C GLU A 41 9.72 0.29 0.08
N ASP A 42 9.49 0.86 1.26
CA ASP A 42 10.24 0.56 2.49
C ASP A 42 10.19 -0.93 2.84
N ASN A 43 9.04 -1.58 2.68
CA ASN A 43 8.88 -3.00 2.97
C ASN A 43 9.65 -3.87 1.97
N LEU A 44 9.62 -3.52 0.68
CA LEU A 44 10.40 -4.20 -0.35
C LEU A 44 11.91 -4.04 -0.12
N GLU A 45 12.37 -2.84 0.22
CA GLU A 45 13.77 -2.59 0.57
C GLU A 45 14.23 -3.44 1.76
N LYS A 46 13.42 -3.52 2.83
CA LYS A 46 13.70 -4.39 3.98
C LYS A 46 13.78 -5.86 3.59
N MET A 47 12.95 -6.32 2.65
CA MET A 47 12.97 -7.69 2.14
C MET A 47 14.22 -7.95 1.29
N LEU A 48 14.59 -7.03 0.41
CA LEU A 48 15.79 -7.11 -0.41
C LEU A 48 17.07 -7.06 0.42
N ALA A 49 17.14 -6.21 1.46
CA ALA A 49 18.27 -6.16 2.38
C ALA A 49 18.48 -7.48 3.14
N LYS A 50 17.40 -8.22 3.40
CA LYS A 50 17.43 -9.55 4.03
C LYS A 50 17.69 -10.68 3.03
N ALA A 51 17.63 -10.40 1.73
CA ALA A 51 17.83 -11.38 0.66
C ALA A 51 19.31 -11.75 0.51
N SER A 52 19.83 -12.49 1.50
CA SER A 52 21.21 -12.95 1.55
C SER A 52 21.30 -14.46 1.29
N GLY A 53 22.33 -14.87 0.55
CA GLY A 53 22.61 -16.27 0.23
C GLY A 53 22.13 -16.72 -1.15
N ASP A 54 22.81 -17.73 -1.71
CA ASP A 54 22.63 -18.14 -3.12
C ASP A 54 21.26 -18.75 -3.44
N GLN A 55 20.54 -19.23 -2.42
CA GLN A 55 19.22 -19.84 -2.57
C GLN A 55 18.06 -18.88 -2.25
N HIS A 56 18.34 -17.60 -1.94
CA HIS A 56 17.27 -16.68 -1.56
C HIS A 56 16.33 -16.41 -2.75
N PRO A 57 14.99 -16.54 -2.60
CA PRO A 57 14.04 -16.40 -3.72
C PRO A 57 14.03 -15.04 -4.43
N LEU A 58 14.50 -14.00 -3.73
CA LEU A 58 14.64 -12.62 -4.24
C LEU A 58 16.08 -12.25 -4.59
N ARG A 59 16.97 -13.24 -4.69
CA ARG A 59 18.34 -12.99 -5.16
C ARG A 59 18.28 -12.40 -6.57
N ASN A 60 19.07 -11.34 -6.78
CA ASN A 60 19.13 -10.55 -8.01
C ASN A 60 17.83 -9.81 -8.39
N SER A 61 16.81 -9.81 -7.53
CA SER A 61 15.64 -8.95 -7.72
C SER A 61 16.03 -7.50 -7.44
N SER A 62 15.52 -6.57 -8.25
CA SER A 62 15.65 -5.14 -7.98
C SER A 62 14.35 -4.55 -7.43
N LEU A 63 14.47 -3.47 -6.66
CA LEU A 63 13.30 -2.70 -6.21
C LEU A 63 12.43 -2.23 -7.38
N GLN A 64 13.06 -1.82 -8.50
CA GLN A 64 12.36 -1.38 -9.69
C GLN A 64 11.50 -2.49 -10.32
N GLN A 65 12.00 -3.73 -10.36
CA GLN A 65 11.22 -4.88 -10.83
C GLN A 65 10.04 -5.17 -9.91
N LEU A 66 10.29 -5.25 -8.58
CA LEU A 66 9.25 -5.54 -7.59
C LEU A 66 8.18 -4.45 -7.50
N MET A 67 8.53 -3.21 -7.82
CA MET A 67 7.61 -2.08 -7.92
C MET A 67 6.98 -1.94 -9.32
N GLY A 68 7.34 -2.77 -10.30
CA GLY A 68 6.89 -2.63 -11.70
C GLY A 68 7.19 -1.24 -12.28
N GLN A 69 8.40 -0.74 -12.00
CA GLN A 69 8.96 0.52 -12.51
C GLN A 69 10.10 0.27 -13.51
N ASP A 70 10.54 -0.99 -13.65
CA ASP A 70 11.48 -1.38 -14.70
C ASP A 70 10.91 -0.99 -16.08
N PRO A 71 11.67 -0.25 -16.92
CA PRO A 71 11.22 0.13 -18.27
C PRO A 71 10.81 -1.04 -19.16
N GLN A 72 11.32 -2.24 -18.91
CA GLN A 72 10.92 -3.46 -19.64
C GLN A 72 9.60 -4.05 -19.13
N MET A 73 9.07 -3.58 -18.00
CA MET A 73 7.90 -4.13 -17.31
C MET A 73 6.78 -3.08 -17.13
N VAL A 74 6.60 -2.20 -18.11
CA VAL A 74 5.58 -1.13 -18.10
C VAL A 74 4.16 -1.70 -18.17
N SER A 75 3.96 -2.79 -18.91
CA SER A 75 2.64 -3.42 -19.07
C SER A 75 2.42 -4.59 -18.10
N PRO A 76 1.16 -4.90 -17.73
CA PRO A 76 0.84 -6.08 -16.94
C PRO A 76 1.35 -7.37 -17.58
N GLN A 77 1.26 -7.49 -18.90
CA GLN A 77 1.72 -8.66 -19.64
C GLN A 77 3.25 -8.82 -19.53
N ALA A 78 3.99 -7.72 -19.61
CA ALA A 78 5.43 -7.74 -19.44
C ALA A 78 5.83 -8.08 -18.00
N GLN A 79 5.07 -7.62 -17.00
CA GLN A 79 5.26 -8.02 -15.60
C GLN A 79 4.99 -9.51 -15.39
N ALA A 80 3.90 -10.05 -15.97
CA ALA A 80 3.55 -11.46 -15.87
C ALA A 80 4.61 -12.38 -16.48
N GLN A 81 5.28 -11.93 -17.55
CA GLN A 81 6.36 -12.68 -18.21
C GLN A 81 7.72 -12.47 -17.54
N GLY A 82 7.94 -11.28 -16.97
CA GLY A 82 9.24 -10.85 -16.44
C GLY A 82 9.47 -11.14 -14.96
N LEU A 83 8.39 -11.29 -14.17
CA LEU A 83 8.49 -11.58 -12.74
C LEU A 83 8.38 -13.06 -12.44
N ARG A 84 9.26 -13.54 -11.55
CA ARG A 84 9.17 -14.89 -10.98
C ARG A 84 8.04 -14.95 -9.95
N ALA A 85 7.47 -16.13 -9.75
CA ALA A 85 6.43 -16.35 -8.73
C ALA A 85 6.86 -15.85 -7.32
N SER A 86 8.13 -16.03 -6.94
CA SER A 86 8.66 -15.51 -5.68
C SER A 86 8.64 -13.98 -5.58
N GLU A 87 8.83 -13.29 -6.70
CA GLU A 87 8.82 -11.83 -6.79
C GLU A 87 7.39 -11.29 -6.72
N VAL A 88 6.44 -11.95 -7.40
CA VAL A 88 5.01 -11.61 -7.33
C VAL A 88 4.48 -11.83 -5.90
N ALA A 89 4.83 -12.95 -5.26
CA ALA A 89 4.47 -13.22 -3.87
C ALA A 89 5.07 -12.19 -2.91
N ALA A 90 6.34 -11.82 -3.12
CA ALA A 90 7.02 -10.83 -2.29
C ALA A 90 6.40 -9.44 -2.39
N THR A 91 6.13 -8.97 -3.61
CA THR A 91 5.53 -7.66 -3.81
C THR A 91 4.09 -7.61 -3.30
N THR A 92 3.33 -8.69 -3.47
CA THR A 92 1.98 -8.82 -2.90
C THR A 92 2.01 -8.76 -1.38
N ARG A 93 2.93 -9.48 -0.74
CA ARG A 93 3.09 -9.44 0.73
C ARG A 93 3.46 -8.05 1.22
N ALA A 94 4.44 -7.40 0.60
CA ALA A 94 4.88 -6.06 0.95
C ALA A 94 3.74 -5.04 0.80
N ALA A 95 2.95 -5.16 -0.27
CA ALA A 95 1.76 -4.34 -0.49
C ALA A 95 0.69 -4.57 0.58
N ARG A 96 0.40 -5.82 0.96
CA ARG A 96 -0.55 -6.13 2.05
C ARG A 96 -0.16 -5.44 3.35
N GLU A 97 1.12 -5.50 3.72
CA GLU A 97 1.64 -4.82 4.91
C GLU A 97 1.50 -3.29 4.78
N ALA A 98 1.85 -2.73 3.62
CA ALA A 98 1.73 -1.31 3.35
C ALA A 98 0.28 -0.79 3.38
N ILE A 99 -0.68 -1.54 2.83
CA ILE A 99 -2.11 -1.20 2.86
C ILE A 99 -2.60 -1.17 4.31
N ARG A 100 -2.21 -2.15 5.15
CA ARG A 100 -2.59 -2.14 6.57
C ARG A 100 -2.05 -0.91 7.29
N THR A 101 -0.82 -0.49 7.01
CA THR A 101 -0.25 0.75 7.58
C THR A 101 -0.99 1.98 7.06
N ALA A 102 -1.15 2.11 5.74
CA ALA A 102 -1.84 3.23 5.11
C ALA A 102 -3.28 3.37 5.61
N CYS A 103 -4.04 2.28 5.74
CA CYS A 103 -5.38 2.30 6.30
C CYS A 103 -5.40 2.80 7.76
N ARG A 104 -4.40 2.50 8.59
CA ARG A 104 -4.33 3.03 9.97
C ARG A 104 -4.07 4.54 10.00
N VAL A 105 -3.28 5.04 9.04
CA VAL A 105 -2.97 6.46 8.92
C VAL A 105 -4.16 7.24 8.38
N VAL A 106 -4.80 6.74 7.33
CA VAL A 106 -5.97 7.36 6.66
C VAL A 106 -7.25 7.22 7.48
N ALA A 107 -7.40 6.16 8.29
CA ALA A 107 -8.54 6.00 9.19
C ALA A 107 -8.50 6.93 10.41
N LYS A 108 -7.46 7.77 10.58
CA LYS A 108 -7.55 8.86 11.55
C LYS A 108 -8.63 9.82 11.05
N PRO A 109 -9.73 10.00 11.80
CA PRO A 109 -10.68 11.04 11.47
C PRO A 109 -9.90 12.35 11.43
N SER A 110 -10.14 13.16 10.40
CA SER A 110 -9.71 14.55 10.44
C SER A 110 -10.14 15.14 11.79
N PRO A 111 -9.29 15.90 12.51
CA PRO A 111 -9.56 16.33 13.88
C PRO A 111 -10.96 16.95 14.06
N TRP A 112 -11.41 17.66 13.02
CA TRP A 112 -12.71 18.34 12.89
C TRP A 112 -13.93 17.42 12.72
N THR A 113 -13.77 16.16 12.30
CA THR A 113 -14.91 15.24 12.05
C THR A 113 -15.55 14.70 13.34
N THR A 114 -14.87 14.85 14.47
CA THR A 114 -15.42 14.55 15.81
C THR A 114 -15.84 15.81 16.57
N ILE A 115 -15.49 17.00 16.07
CA ILE A 115 -15.90 18.28 16.65
C ILE A 115 -17.36 18.51 16.25
N ARG A 116 -18.23 18.59 17.26
CA ARG A 116 -19.65 18.94 17.11
C ARG A 116 -19.95 20.06 18.10
N GLN A 117 -20.70 21.05 17.65
CA GLN A 117 -21.19 22.09 18.55
C GLN A 117 -22.02 21.44 19.65
N ALA A 118 -21.64 21.69 20.91
CA ALA A 118 -22.43 21.21 22.04
C ALA A 118 -23.75 21.98 22.14
N GLU A 119 -24.79 21.37 22.70
CA GLU A 119 -26.12 22.00 22.83
C GLU A 119 -26.09 23.29 23.68
N SER A 120 -25.15 23.36 24.63
CA SER A 120 -24.90 24.53 25.48
C SER A 120 -23.87 25.52 24.90
N GLU A 121 -23.28 25.23 23.74
CA GLU A 121 -22.21 26.03 23.17
C GLU A 121 -22.72 27.09 22.19
N ARG A 122 -22.14 28.30 22.29
CA ARG A 122 -22.40 29.37 21.31
C ARG A 122 -21.69 29.07 20.00
N PHE A 123 -22.37 29.33 18.90
CA PHE A 123 -21.85 29.10 17.55
C PHE A 123 -20.48 29.74 17.30
N THR A 124 -20.24 30.95 17.81
CA THR A 124 -18.94 31.64 17.66
C THR A 124 -17.80 30.87 18.34
N THR A 125 -18.05 30.32 19.53
CA THR A 125 -17.06 29.54 20.29
C THR A 125 -16.76 28.19 19.62
N PHE A 126 -17.78 27.59 19.00
CA PHE A 126 -17.61 26.39 18.17
C PHE A 126 -16.74 26.68 16.93
N VAL A 127 -16.99 27.80 16.24
CA VAL A 127 -16.18 28.20 15.07
C VAL A 127 -14.72 28.49 15.46
N ASP A 128 -14.47 29.05 16.64
CA ASP A 128 -13.11 29.34 17.13
C ASP A 128 -12.26 28.07 17.34
N HIS A 129 -12.89 26.91 17.50
CA HIS A 129 -12.19 25.64 17.72
C HIS A 129 -12.42 24.57 16.64
N LEU A 130 -13.15 24.93 15.57
CA LEU A 130 -13.35 24.10 14.38
C LEU A 130 -12.08 24.06 13.53
#